data_AF-A0A8J6GVG6-F1
#
_entry.id   AF-A0A8J6GVG6-F1
#
_cell.length_a   1.000
_cell.length_b   1.000
_cell.length_c   1.000
_cell.angle_alpha   90.00
_cell.angle_beta   90.00
_cell.angle_gamma   90.00
#
_symmetry.space_group_name_H-M   'P 1'
#
loop_
_entity.id
_entity.type
_entity.pdbx_description
1 polymer ?
#
loop_
_entity_poly.entity_id
_entity_poly.type
_entity_poly.pdbx_seq_one_letter_code
_entity_poly.pdbx_strand_id
1 'polypeptide(L)' 'MATSAVPSDNLPTYKLVVVGDGGVGKSALTIQFFQKIFVPDYDPTIEDSYLKHTEIDNQWAILDGET' A
#
# COMPACT_ATOMS: atom_id res chain seq x y z
N MET A 1 31.56 9.14 -3.38
CA MET A 1 31.56 8.09 -2.34
C MET A 1 30.20 8.06 -1.69
N ALA A 2 29.42 7.04 -1.99
CA ALA A 2 28.35 6.42 -1.20
C ALA A 2 27.66 5.45 -2.17
N THR A 3 28.18 4.23 -2.24
CA THR A 3 27.50 3.14 -2.92
C THR A 3 26.23 2.86 -2.13
N SER A 4 25.07 3.25 -2.63
CA SER A 4 23.78 2.88 -2.06
C SER A 4 23.73 1.36 -2.06
N ALA A 5 23.98 0.77 -0.89
CA ALA A 5 23.89 -0.66 -0.68
C ALA A 5 22.46 -1.05 -1.05
N VAL A 6 22.32 -1.95 -2.03
CA VAL A 6 21.04 -2.61 -2.29
C VAL A 6 20.61 -3.23 -0.95
N PRO A 7 19.44 -2.87 -0.39
CA PRO A 7 19.07 -3.31 0.94
C PRO A 7 19.01 -4.84 0.94
N SER A 8 19.66 -5.43 1.95
CA SER A 8 19.65 -6.85 2.29
C SER A 8 18.33 -7.56 1.96
N ASP A 9 18.42 -8.81 1.49
CA ASP A 9 17.37 -9.73 0.99
C ASP A 9 16.15 -9.98 1.90
N ASN A 10 15.92 -9.15 2.93
CA ASN A 10 14.80 -9.21 3.85
C ASN A 10 14.34 -7.78 4.20
N LEU A 11 13.62 -7.14 3.27
CA LEU A 11 12.91 -5.90 3.56
C LEU A 11 11.77 -6.18 4.55
N PRO A 12 11.52 -5.32 5.54
CA PRO A 12 10.37 -5.46 6.41
C PRO A 12 9.08 -5.33 5.61
N THR A 13 8.21 -6.33 5.73
CA THR A 13 6.87 -6.34 5.13
C THR A 13 5.83 -5.99 6.18
N TYR A 14 5.06 -4.94 5.93
CA TYR A 14 3.96 -4.50 6.78
C TYR A 14 2.62 -4.86 6.15
N LYS A 15 1.85 -5.72 6.82
CA LYS A 15 0.46 -6.00 6.46
C LYS A 15 -0.44 -4.90 6.98
N LEU A 16 -1.19 -4.27 6.07
CA LEU A 16 -2.09 -3.16 6.36
C LEU A 16 -3.53 -3.58 6.12
N VAL A 17 -4.39 -3.35 7.12
CA VAL A 17 -5.83 -3.60 7.02
C VAL A 17 -6.57 -2.31 7.37
N VAL A 18 -7.50 -1.91 6.51
CA VAL A 18 -8.32 -0.71 6.69
C VAL A 18 -9.74 -1.11 7.09
N VAL A 19 -10.17 -0.71 8.28
CA VAL A 19 -11.49 -1.07 8.84
C VAL A 19 -12.38 0.15 9.04
N GLY A 20 -13.70 -0.05 9.01
CA GLY A 20 -14.70 1.00 9.20
C GLY A 20 -16.02 0.68 8.50
N ASP A 21 -17.03 1.51 8.72
CA ASP A 21 -18.38 1.29 8.20
C ASP A 21 -18.47 1.33 6.66
N GLY A 22 -19.59 0.86 6.11
CA GLY A 22 -19.86 0.91 4.67
C GLY A 22 -19.93 2.36 4.15
N GLY A 23 -19.34 2.63 2.99
CA GLY A 23 -19.43 3.94 2.34
C GLY A 23 -18.49 5.04 2.88
N VAL A 24 -17.68 4.78 3.90
CA VAL A 24 -16.73 5.79 4.46
C VAL A 24 -15.50 6.06 3.57
N GLY A 25 -15.35 5.36 2.44
CA GLY A 25 -14.27 5.59 1.48
C GLY A 25 -12.97 4.80 1.72
N LYS A 26 -13.02 3.66 2.42
CA LYS A 26 -11.83 2.80 2.66
C LYS A 26 -11.12 2.41 1.37
N SER A 27 -11.85 1.84 0.41
CA SER A 27 -11.32 1.45 -0.91
C SER A 27 -10.78 2.64 -1.67
N ALA A 28 -11.49 3.77 -1.68
CA ALA A 28 -11.03 4.98 -2.34
C ALA A 28 -9.68 5.48 -1.78
N LEU A 29 -9.50 5.41 -0.45
CA LEU A 29 -8.24 5.79 0.21
C LEU A 29 -7.12 4.79 -0.09
N THR A 30 -7.39 3.49 -0.02
CA THR A 30 -6.40 2.44 -0.32
C THR A 30 -5.93 2.53 -1.78
N ILE A 31 -6.86 2.58 -2.73
CA ILE A 31 -6.55 2.73 -4.17
C ILE A 31 -5.72 3.98 -4.42
N GLN A 32 -6.13 5.12 -3.86
CA GLN A 32 -5.41 6.38 -4.03
C GLN A 32 -3.99 6.30 -3.47
N PHE A 33 -3.78 5.61 -2.34
CA PHE A 33 -2.46 5.46 -1.75
C PHE A 33 -1.50 4.61 -2.61
N PHE A 34 -2.01 3.50 -3.15
CA PHE A 34 -1.24 2.51 -3.91
C PHE A 34 -1.10 2.85 -5.40
N GLN A 35 -2.19 3.23 -6.06
CA GLN A 35 -2.25 3.45 -7.51
C GLN A 35 -2.18 4.93 -7.92
N LYS A 36 -2.29 5.87 -6.96
CA LYS A 36 -2.28 7.33 -7.21
C LYS A 36 -3.42 7.81 -8.11
N ILE A 37 -4.53 7.08 -8.12
CA ILE A 37 -5.77 7.47 -8.79
C ILE A 37 -6.93 7.51 -7.78
N PHE A 38 -7.90 8.39 -8.06
CA PHE A 38 -9.16 8.41 -7.34
C PHE A 38 -10.25 7.77 -8.20
N VAL A 39 -10.84 6.68 -7.71
CA VAL A 39 -11.93 5.97 -8.37
C VAL A 39 -13.24 6.31 -7.64
N PRO A 40 -14.16 7.06 -8.28
CA PRO A 40 -15.42 7.45 -7.64
C PRO A 40 -16.38 6.27 -7.45
N ASP A 41 -16.37 5.31 -8.38
CA ASP A 41 -17.22 4.11 -8.36
C ASP A 41 -16.32 2.88 -8.22
N TYR A 42 -16.19 2.35 -7.01
CA TYR A 42 -15.43 1.12 -6.76
C TYR A 42 -16.34 -0.10 -6.86
N ASP A 43 -15.90 -1.13 -7.59
CA ASP A 43 -16.59 -2.42 -7.66
C ASP A 43 -16.08 -3.34 -6.52
N PRO A 44 -16.92 -3.64 -5.51
CA PRO A 44 -16.52 -4.46 -4.37
C PRO A 44 -16.35 -5.96 -4.69
N THR A 45 -16.60 -6.41 -5.93
CA THR A 45 -16.39 -7.81 -6.35
C THR A 45 -14.94 -8.13 -6.71
N ILE A 46 -14.08 -7.12 -6.79
CA ILE A 46 -12.65 -7.27 -7.01
C ILE A 46 -11.97 -7.11 -5.64
N GLU A 47 -11.54 -8.22 -5.07
CA GLU A 47 -10.62 -8.23 -3.93
C GLU A 47 -9.25 -7.79 -4.44
N ASP A 48 -8.80 -6.60 -4.05
CA ASP A 48 -7.51 -6.05 -4.48
C ASP A 48 -6.47 -6.22 -3.36
N SER A 49 -5.50 -7.09 -3.60
CA SER A 49 -4.24 -7.11 -2.83
C SER A 49 -3.26 -6.10 -3.44
N TYR A 50 -2.73 -5.21 -2.60
CA TYR A 50 -1.83 -4.14 -3.03
C TYR A 50 -0.44 -4.33 -2.42
N LEU A 51 0.58 -4.48 -3.27
CA LEU A 51 1.97 -4.56 -2.83
C LEU A 51 2.78 -3.36 -3.32
N LYS A 52 3.43 -2.66 -2.40
CA LYS A 52 4.21 -1.45 -2.71
C LYS A 52 5.55 -1.44 -2.00
N HIS A 53 6.62 -1.34 -2.78
CA HIS A 53 7.96 -1.05 -2.28
C HIS A 53 8.11 0.46 -2.15
N THR A 54 8.41 0.95 -0.96
CA THR A 54 8.53 2.40 -0.70
C THR A 54 9.54 2.68 0.40
N GLU A 55 10.13 3.87 0.36
CA GLU A 55 10.91 4.42 1.46
C GLU A 55 9.96 5.16 2.42
N ILE A 56 10.06 4.86 3.71
CA ILE A 56 9.32 5.52 4.80
C ILE A 56 10.38 5.94 5.83
N ASP A 57 10.46 7.23 6.14
CA ASP A 57 11.43 7.78 7.11
C ASP A 57 12.87 7.28 6.88
N ASN A 58 13.30 7.30 5.61
CA ASN A 58 14.60 6.82 5.15
C ASN A 58 14.88 5.31 5.32
N GLN A 59 13.83 4.51 5.50
CA GLN A 59 13.91 3.06 5.56
C GLN A 59 13.07 2.43 4.44
N TRP A 60 13.68 1.51 3.69
CA TRP A 60 12.96 0.76 2.66
C TRP A 60 12.05 -0.29 3.32
N ALA A 61 10.83 -0.40 2.82
CA ALA A 61 9.84 -1.35 3.30
C ALA A 61 8.91 -1.83 2.17
N ILE A 62 8.24 -2.94 2.42
CA ILE A 62 7.16 -3.47 1.59
C ILE A 62 5.85 -3.25 2.35
N LEU A 63 4.89 -2.58 1.71
CA LEU A 63 3.53 -2.45 2.21
C LEU A 63 2.65 -3.45 1.46
N ASP A 64 1.96 -4.30 2.22
CA ASP A 64 1.03 -5.31 1.74
C ASP A 64 -0.36 -4.97 2.28
N GLY A 65 -1.18 -4.31 1.45
CA GLY A 65 -2.48 -3.81 1.82
C GLY A 65 -3.60 -4.67 1.24
N GLU A 66 -4.59 -4.98 2.07
CA GLU A 66 -5.82 -5.67 1.68
C GLU A 66 -7.01 -4.76 2.04
N THR A 67 -8.04 -4.72 1.18
CA THR A 67 -9.26 -3.91 1.42
C THR A 67 -10.51 -4.75 1.39
#